data_AF-A0A925VDF7-F1
#
_entry.id   AF-A0A925VDF7-F1
#
_cell.length_a   1.000
_cell.length_b   1.000
_cell.length_c   1.000
_cell.angle_alpha   90.00
_cell.angle_beta   90.00
_cell.angle_gamma   90.00
#
_symmetry.space_group_name_H-M   'P 1'
#
loop_
_entity.id
_entity.type
_entity.pdbx_description
1 polymer ?
#
loop_
_entity_poly.entity_id
_entity_poly.type
_entity_poly.pdbx_seq_one_letter_code
_entity_poly.pdbx_strand_id
1 'polypeptide(L)'
;MTRSRRSIPVHRMVLALVLASAAVACNDDTGEAGEASCGEAKCDDLGELGRELATFQDPIAVWLRANLDADGNFDVTYLELLKGVARQQGCDESSLDSYVISDALVDEGTEVFPRIVNTVCSNDRTKSDLAFFALSFANEARTDVDSRQIEMFAWDATTLQYRFYKGNPVEGDDRKVSIELAPSECNECHLQPSHIPGLAMPMTPIMNELSAPWQHWFAEPQGFDHVVPAAIESAPEYKSLAGIGNPLRKSAARLEQTIRSAFQQRVATARLRLRRNPANIDEAMSLLRPLFCDEQLTYVTEDGKSGLLAAGAVVDEGLASVYFTIKGTGWPWEWWNDKVLRLAPPGAPDAIRMMPIRGVAPVTYEKQLMSTRALTPEQVMRVRALDWANPVLSDFRCELFTHALDRVETDPPPIPSGAKNSDMFVPLLDFILTVRKGDFGIGGVDLPSELAISSGDASKVIAVAHADEAALQALAESIAAGTLADASCDAEGGPFCLATQDSLGAMIETRFKAVEAGSRDALNAVRVAKACIVEQKYPNKPHLGALDCGAVDPTGGEESTGGEESTGGEESTGGETGSDEVGDCCTVRGSETGCDVPVIETCVCAMDELCCSSSWDQICVDEVVSFGCAPSC
;
A
#
# COMPACT_ATOMS: atom_id res chain seq x y z
N MET A 1 42.05 15.95 34.85
CA MET A 1 40.78 16.58 34.42
C MET A 1 39.67 16.10 35.34
N THR A 2 39.30 16.94 36.32
CA THR A 2 38.30 16.65 37.35
C THR A 2 36.95 17.25 36.95
N ARG A 3 35.91 16.41 36.77
CA ARG A 3 34.54 16.86 36.47
C ARG A 3 33.82 17.25 37.77
N SER A 4 33.53 18.54 37.87
CA SER A 4 32.70 19.15 38.91
C SER A 4 31.21 18.96 38.59
N ARG A 5 30.46 18.34 39.52
CA ARG A 5 28.99 18.32 39.52
C ARG A 5 28.48 19.61 40.16
N ARG A 6 27.73 20.43 39.42
CA ARG A 6 26.94 21.52 39.99
C ARG A 6 25.57 20.99 40.39
N SER A 7 25.27 21.07 41.69
CA SER A 7 23.93 20.99 42.25
C SER A 7 23.21 22.34 42.08
N ILE A 8 21.91 22.29 41.80
CA ILE A 8 21.01 23.46 41.82
C ILE A 8 20.21 23.40 43.13
N PRO A 9 20.06 24.51 43.89
CA PRO A 9 19.36 24.49 45.16
C PRO A 9 17.85 24.53 44.97
N VAL A 10 17.17 23.63 45.65
CA VAL A 10 15.72 23.57 45.83
C VAL A 10 15.35 24.47 47.00
N HIS A 11 14.58 25.54 46.78
CA HIS A 11 13.80 26.16 47.85
C HIS A 11 12.48 26.79 47.37
N ARG A 12 11.40 26.25 47.97
CA ARG A 12 10.14 26.89 48.37
C ARG A 12 9.11 27.24 47.29
N MET A 13 8.16 26.33 47.12
CA MET A 13 6.73 26.68 47.05
C MET A 13 5.94 25.67 47.90
N VAL A 14 5.27 26.19 48.92
CA VAL A 14 4.27 25.53 49.77
C VAL A 14 2.97 26.31 49.60
N LEU A 15 1.85 25.58 49.65
CA LEU A 15 0.43 25.98 49.54
C LEU A 15 -0.09 26.16 48.09
N ALA A 16 -1.21 25.56 47.65
CA ALA A 16 -2.25 24.82 48.33
C ALA A 16 -2.84 23.72 47.42
N LEU A 17 -3.12 22.58 48.03
CA LEU A 17 -3.67 21.37 47.45
C LEU A 17 -5.19 21.35 47.66
N VAL A 18 -5.97 21.74 46.66
CA VAL A 18 -7.33 21.24 46.39
C VAL A 18 -7.60 21.47 44.89
N LEU A 19 -7.50 20.43 44.07
CA LEU A 19 -8.24 20.34 42.81
C LEU A 19 -8.55 18.87 42.59
N ALA A 20 -9.79 18.54 42.93
CA ALA A 20 -10.45 17.29 42.60
C ALA A 20 -10.52 17.13 41.07
N SER A 21 -10.32 15.91 40.62
CA SER A 21 -11.12 15.23 39.59
C SER A 21 -11.83 16.14 38.58
N ALA A 22 -11.11 16.66 37.59
CA ALA A 22 -11.74 17.05 36.34
C ALA A 22 -11.91 15.78 35.50
N ALA A 23 -12.99 15.05 35.77
CA ALA A 23 -13.70 14.41 34.68
C ALA A 23 -13.96 15.51 33.64
N VAL A 24 -13.65 15.23 32.37
CA VAL A 24 -14.13 16.05 31.26
C VAL A 24 -15.65 15.84 31.23
N ALA A 25 -16.34 16.56 32.11
CA ALA A 25 -17.74 16.85 31.94
C ALA A 25 -17.83 17.69 30.67
N CYS A 26 -18.52 17.14 29.68
CA CYS A 26 -19.09 17.89 28.59
C CYS A 26 -19.83 19.07 29.22
N ASN A 27 -19.31 20.27 29.02
CA ASN A 27 -20.01 21.47 29.41
C ASN A 27 -21.06 21.70 28.33
N ASP A 28 -22.33 21.58 28.73
CA ASP A 28 -23.52 21.96 27.99
C ASP A 28 -23.53 23.47 27.70
N ASP A 29 -22.68 23.90 26.76
CA ASP A 29 -23.02 24.98 25.85
C ASP A 29 -23.15 24.34 24.47
N THR A 30 -24.36 23.81 24.22
CA THR A 30 -24.84 23.47 22.89
C THR A 30 -24.98 24.75 22.08
N GLY A 31 -23.85 25.34 21.69
CA GLY A 31 -23.75 25.96 20.39
C GLY A 31 -23.79 24.79 19.42
N GLU A 32 -24.98 24.53 18.87
CA GLU A 32 -25.20 23.60 17.78
C GLU A 32 -24.00 23.69 16.84
N ALA A 33 -23.21 22.61 16.76
CA ALA A 33 -22.47 22.35 15.55
C ALA A 33 -23.56 22.24 14.51
N GLY A 34 -23.89 23.37 13.87
CA GLY A 34 -25.02 23.48 12.98
C GLY A 34 -24.89 22.33 12.02
N GLU A 35 -25.83 21.39 12.09
CA GLU A 35 -26.22 20.67 10.90
C GLU A 35 -26.33 21.78 9.87
N ALA A 36 -25.45 21.76 8.86
CA ALA A 36 -25.69 22.47 7.64
C ALA A 36 -26.91 21.78 7.01
N SER A 37 -28.07 21.95 7.68
CA SER A 37 -29.37 21.70 7.13
C SER A 37 -29.33 22.51 5.87
N CYS A 38 -29.48 21.81 4.76
CA CYS A 38 -29.84 22.49 3.53
C CYS A 38 -30.98 23.42 3.91
N GLY A 39 -30.77 24.74 3.83
CA GLY A 39 -31.84 25.68 4.14
C GLY A 39 -33.10 25.20 3.43
N GLU A 40 -34.21 25.08 4.16
CA GLU A 40 -35.38 24.17 3.99
C GLU A 40 -35.99 24.03 2.57
N ALA A 41 -35.46 24.71 1.55
CA ALA A 41 -35.94 24.74 0.19
C ALA A 41 -34.97 24.21 -0.89
N LYS A 42 -33.71 23.80 -0.59
CA LYS A 42 -32.74 23.52 -1.68
C LYS A 42 -32.36 22.05 -1.96
N CYS A 43 -32.44 21.13 -0.99
CA CYS A 43 -31.88 19.78 -1.21
C CYS A 43 -32.80 18.82 -1.96
N ASP A 44 -34.12 19.02 -1.95
CA ASP A 44 -35.04 18.20 -2.75
C ASP A 44 -34.95 18.54 -4.25
N ASP A 45 -34.50 19.75 -4.59
CA ASP A 45 -34.42 20.25 -5.96
C ASP A 45 -33.16 19.79 -6.71
N LEU A 46 -32.15 19.25 -6.00
CA LEU A 46 -30.87 18.81 -6.59
C LEU A 46 -30.90 17.36 -7.12
N GLY A 47 -32.08 16.72 -7.14
CA GLY A 47 -32.26 15.39 -7.70
C GLY A 47 -31.44 14.28 -7.01
N GLU A 48 -30.81 13.43 -7.80
CA GLU A 48 -29.99 12.30 -7.32
C GLU A 48 -28.63 12.76 -6.77
N LEU A 49 -27.96 13.69 -7.46
CA LEU A 49 -26.67 14.23 -7.05
C LEU A 49 -26.74 14.87 -5.65
N GLY A 50 -27.80 15.64 -5.36
CA GLY A 50 -28.00 16.23 -4.04
C GLY A 50 -28.18 15.20 -2.92
N ARG A 51 -28.89 14.09 -3.21
CA ARG A 51 -29.07 12.99 -2.27
C ARG A 51 -27.77 12.25 -2.00
N GLU A 52 -26.97 12.01 -3.03
CA GLU A 52 -25.67 11.36 -2.88
C GLU A 52 -24.69 12.24 -2.11
N LEU A 53 -24.58 13.53 -2.47
CA LEU A 53 -23.76 14.51 -1.73
C LEU A 53 -24.16 14.62 -0.27
N ALA A 54 -25.44 14.46 0.09
CA ALA A 54 -25.88 14.49 1.48
C ALA A 54 -25.27 13.36 2.33
N THR A 55 -24.82 12.26 1.71
CA THR A 55 -24.13 11.17 2.39
C THR A 55 -22.65 11.45 2.66
N PHE A 56 -22.08 12.49 2.04
CA PHE A 56 -20.67 12.85 2.16
C PHE A 56 -20.51 14.00 3.17
N GLN A 57 -19.66 13.82 4.17
CA GLN A 57 -19.43 14.80 5.24
C GLN A 57 -18.07 15.48 5.15
N ASP A 58 -17.35 15.30 4.03
CA ASP A 58 -16.11 16.01 3.81
C ASP A 58 -16.35 17.49 3.38
N PRO A 59 -15.33 18.35 3.51
CA PRO A 59 -15.43 19.77 3.24
C PRO A 59 -15.83 20.15 1.80
N ILE A 60 -15.53 19.31 0.80
CA ILE A 60 -15.92 19.56 -0.59
C ILE A 60 -17.41 19.34 -0.73
N ALA A 61 -17.96 18.22 -0.25
CA ALA A 61 -19.39 17.96 -0.29
C ALA A 61 -20.21 19.05 0.45
N VAL A 62 -19.75 19.46 1.64
CA VAL A 62 -20.38 20.56 2.39
C VAL A 62 -20.42 21.84 1.56
N TRP A 63 -19.32 22.17 0.88
CA TRP A 63 -19.27 23.34 0.01
C TRP A 63 -20.17 23.19 -1.23
N LEU A 64 -20.14 22.04 -1.90
CA LEU A 64 -20.91 21.77 -3.12
C LEU A 64 -22.42 21.91 -2.86
N ARG A 65 -22.93 21.32 -1.77
CA ARG A 65 -24.37 21.42 -1.41
C ARG A 65 -24.88 22.87 -1.32
N ALA A 66 -24.00 23.83 -0.99
CA ALA A 66 -24.37 25.23 -0.90
C ALA A 66 -24.26 26.01 -2.23
N ASN A 67 -23.55 25.48 -3.23
CA ASN A 67 -23.16 26.21 -4.44
C ASN A 67 -23.65 25.58 -5.75
N LEU A 68 -24.22 24.37 -5.72
CA LEU A 68 -24.84 23.76 -6.90
C LEU A 68 -26.17 24.44 -7.27
N ASP A 69 -26.41 24.58 -8.57
CA ASP A 69 -27.69 24.95 -9.16
C ASP A 69 -28.61 23.72 -9.32
N ALA A 70 -29.85 23.94 -9.78
CA ALA A 70 -30.85 22.87 -9.91
C ALA A 70 -30.45 21.76 -10.90
N ASP A 71 -29.49 22.05 -11.80
CA ASP A 71 -28.98 21.09 -12.77
C ASP A 71 -27.74 20.34 -12.24
N GLY A 72 -27.34 20.58 -10.99
CA GLY A 72 -26.15 19.97 -10.41
C GLY A 72 -24.83 20.57 -10.92
N ASN A 73 -24.87 21.81 -11.44
CA ASN A 73 -23.68 22.54 -11.88
C ASN A 73 -23.35 23.67 -10.90
N PHE A 74 -22.13 24.20 -10.94
CA PHE A 74 -21.80 25.46 -10.25
C PHE A 74 -21.10 26.45 -11.19
N ASP A 75 -21.28 27.75 -10.91
CA ASP A 75 -20.62 28.87 -11.60
C ASP A 75 -19.82 29.66 -10.54
N VAL A 76 -18.60 29.20 -10.26
CA VAL A 76 -17.63 29.93 -9.45
C VAL A 76 -16.26 29.82 -10.08
N THR A 77 -15.41 30.80 -9.82
CA THR A 77 -14.00 30.69 -10.22
C THR A 77 -13.30 29.61 -9.41
N TYR A 78 -12.27 29.00 -9.98
CA TYR A 78 -11.45 28.01 -9.27
C TYR A 78 -10.91 28.54 -7.93
N LEU A 79 -10.44 29.79 -7.89
CA LEU A 79 -9.97 30.40 -6.64
C LEU A 79 -11.09 30.55 -5.59
N GLU A 80 -12.32 30.87 -6.00
CA GLU A 80 -13.48 30.95 -5.10
C GLU A 80 -13.87 29.58 -4.53
N LEU A 81 -13.81 28.53 -5.37
CA LEU A 81 -13.96 27.13 -4.94
C LEU A 81 -12.90 26.79 -3.88
N LEU A 82 -11.60 26.99 -4.18
CA LEU A 82 -10.49 26.69 -3.26
C LEU A 82 -10.67 27.39 -1.91
N LYS A 83 -10.98 28.69 -1.93
CA LYS A 83 -11.23 29.49 -0.71
C LYS A 83 -12.51 29.06 0.01
N GLY A 84 -13.54 28.68 -0.73
CA GLY A 84 -14.79 28.17 -0.21
C GLY A 84 -14.58 26.90 0.60
N VAL A 85 -13.87 25.93 0.04
CA VAL A 85 -13.50 24.69 0.72
C VAL A 85 -12.56 24.96 1.91
N ALA A 86 -11.59 25.87 1.76
CA ALA A 86 -10.72 26.29 2.87
C ALA A 86 -11.53 26.79 4.07
N ARG A 87 -12.56 27.61 3.82
CA ARG A 87 -13.46 28.11 4.88
C ARG A 87 -14.25 26.99 5.53
N GLN A 88 -14.73 25.98 4.76
CA GLN A 88 -15.39 24.80 5.34
C GLN A 88 -14.45 23.98 6.23
N GLN A 89 -13.14 23.94 5.92
CA GLN A 89 -12.12 23.34 6.78
C GLN A 89 -11.72 24.21 7.97
N GLY A 90 -12.27 25.43 8.07
CA GLY A 90 -11.89 26.41 9.09
C GLY A 90 -10.43 26.87 8.95
N CYS A 91 -9.91 26.91 7.72
CA CYS A 91 -8.56 27.35 7.41
C CYS A 91 -8.53 28.78 6.88
N ASP A 92 -7.45 29.49 7.17
CA ASP A 92 -7.23 30.84 6.64
C ASP A 92 -7.02 30.76 5.12
N GLU A 93 -7.62 31.65 4.34
CA GLU A 93 -7.47 31.67 2.88
C GLU A 93 -6.01 31.85 2.44
N SER A 94 -5.17 32.47 3.26
CA SER A 94 -3.73 32.61 3.03
C SER A 94 -2.92 31.33 3.27
N SER A 95 -3.56 30.26 3.78
CA SER A 95 -2.96 28.93 3.93
C SER A 95 -3.06 28.05 2.69
N LEU A 96 -3.63 28.59 1.59
CA LEU A 96 -3.62 27.94 0.29
C LEU A 96 -2.19 27.89 -0.24
N ASP A 97 -1.68 26.68 -0.47
CA ASP A 97 -0.43 26.43 -1.18
C ASP A 97 -0.74 25.80 -2.54
N SER A 98 -0.12 26.36 -3.58
CA SER A 98 -0.18 25.85 -4.95
C SER A 98 1.18 25.29 -5.34
N TYR A 99 1.20 24.04 -5.79
CA TYR A 99 2.39 23.37 -6.28
C TYR A 99 2.25 23.16 -7.78
N VAL A 100 3.28 23.51 -8.53
CA VAL A 100 3.34 23.29 -9.98
C VAL A 100 4.29 22.13 -10.23
N ILE A 101 3.77 21.08 -10.83
CA ILE A 101 4.49 19.86 -11.14
C ILE A 101 4.71 19.86 -12.64
N SER A 102 5.97 19.98 -13.04
CA SER A 102 6.35 20.03 -14.44
C SER A 102 6.46 18.61 -14.99
N ASP A 103 5.72 18.32 -16.05
CA ASP A 103 5.88 17.07 -16.82
C ASP A 103 7.15 17.12 -17.73
N ALA A 104 7.96 18.20 -17.67
CA ALA A 104 9.06 18.48 -18.62
C ALA A 104 10.26 17.56 -18.50
N LEU A 105 10.28 16.72 -17.47
CA LEU A 105 11.31 15.71 -17.27
C LEU A 105 10.93 14.37 -17.93
N VAL A 106 9.74 14.27 -18.54
CA VAL A 106 9.06 12.99 -18.79
C VAL A 106 8.82 12.72 -20.28
N ASP A 107 8.55 13.73 -21.10
CA ASP A 107 8.14 13.49 -22.49
C ASP A 107 9.10 14.13 -23.50
N GLU A 108 9.98 13.31 -24.09
CA GLU A 108 10.79 13.69 -25.25
C GLU A 108 9.92 13.68 -26.53
N GLY A 109 8.79 14.40 -26.56
CA GLY A 109 7.92 14.35 -27.74
C GLY A 109 6.66 15.19 -27.73
N THR A 110 6.01 15.39 -26.58
CA THR A 110 4.79 16.22 -26.50
C THR A 110 5.02 17.57 -25.81
N GLU A 111 4.21 18.59 -26.15
CA GLU A 111 4.19 19.85 -25.41
C GLU A 111 3.76 19.58 -23.97
N VAL A 112 4.76 19.52 -23.11
CA VAL A 112 4.64 19.34 -21.67
C VAL A 112 3.69 20.38 -21.09
N PHE A 113 2.69 19.94 -20.34
CA PHE A 113 1.79 20.83 -19.62
C PHE A 113 1.91 20.63 -18.11
N PRO A 114 2.10 21.69 -17.29
CA PRO A 114 2.28 21.51 -15.86
C PRO A 114 0.96 21.15 -15.16
N ARG A 115 1.00 20.15 -14.27
CA ARG A 115 -0.10 19.85 -13.34
C ARG A 115 -0.01 20.77 -12.13
N ILE A 116 -1.12 21.42 -11.77
CA ILE A 116 -1.19 22.26 -10.57
C ILE A 116 -1.92 21.50 -9.47
N VAL A 117 -1.29 21.38 -8.31
CA VAL A 117 -1.84 20.75 -7.12
C VAL A 117 -2.05 21.82 -6.06
N ASN A 118 -3.29 21.99 -5.63
CA ASN A 118 -3.66 22.96 -4.60
C ASN A 118 -4.05 22.24 -3.32
N THR A 119 -3.53 22.70 -2.18
CA THR A 119 -3.95 22.24 -0.85
C THR A 119 -4.14 23.44 0.07
N VAL A 120 -5.03 23.30 1.04
CA VAL A 120 -5.27 24.31 2.07
C VAL A 120 -4.72 23.82 3.41
N CYS A 121 -4.66 24.73 4.40
CA CYS A 121 -4.21 24.42 5.75
C CYS A 121 -2.75 23.94 5.84
N SER A 122 -1.92 24.17 4.83
CA SER A 122 -0.54 23.65 4.77
C SER A 122 0.35 24.14 5.93
N ASN A 123 0.02 25.31 6.48
CA ASN A 123 0.70 25.92 7.62
C ASN A 123 0.19 25.41 8.98
N ASP A 124 -0.94 24.70 9.03
CA ASP A 124 -1.52 24.10 10.25
C ASP A 124 -1.42 22.57 10.17
N ARG A 125 -0.43 21.99 10.85
CA ARG A 125 -0.21 20.54 10.85
C ARG A 125 -1.40 19.73 11.38
N THR A 126 -2.25 20.32 12.21
CA THR A 126 -3.42 19.64 12.77
C THR A 126 -4.61 19.60 11.83
N LYS A 127 -4.56 20.41 10.76
CA LYS A 127 -5.60 20.50 9.72
C LYS A 127 -5.09 20.14 8.33
N SER A 128 -3.78 20.17 8.09
CA SER A 128 -3.17 19.71 6.83
C SER A 128 -3.51 18.24 6.54
N ASP A 129 -3.93 17.49 7.56
CA ASP A 129 -4.40 16.11 7.45
C ASP A 129 -5.89 15.99 7.03
N LEU A 130 -6.67 17.09 7.00
CA LEU A 130 -8.01 17.15 6.41
C LEU A 130 -7.95 17.15 4.87
N ALA A 131 -6.74 17.31 4.34
CA ALA A 131 -6.32 16.91 3.01
C ALA A 131 -7.35 17.24 1.94
N PHE A 132 -7.39 18.50 1.53
CA PHE A 132 -8.04 18.87 0.29
C PHE A 132 -6.95 18.97 -0.77
N PHE A 133 -7.10 18.21 -1.84
CA PHE A 133 -6.29 18.36 -3.03
C PHE A 133 -7.20 18.69 -4.19
N ALA A 134 -6.83 19.69 -4.97
CA ALA A 134 -7.42 19.95 -6.28
C ALA A 134 -6.33 19.97 -7.33
N LEU A 135 -6.52 19.14 -8.35
CA LEU A 135 -5.69 19.05 -9.53
C LEU A 135 -6.42 19.70 -10.69
N SER A 136 -5.71 20.51 -11.47
CA SER A 136 -6.26 21.15 -12.68
C SER A 136 -5.43 20.75 -13.89
N PHE A 137 -6.12 20.49 -15.01
CA PHE A 137 -5.53 19.95 -16.22
C PHE A 137 -5.40 20.98 -17.33
N ALA A 138 -4.67 20.63 -18.39
CA ALA A 138 -4.58 21.46 -19.57
C ALA A 138 -5.94 21.60 -20.24
N ASN A 139 -6.22 22.77 -20.83
CA ASN A 139 -7.31 22.91 -21.78
C ASN A 139 -7.07 22.01 -23.00
N GLU A 140 -8.10 21.84 -23.84
CA GLU A 140 -8.03 20.99 -25.04
C GLU A 140 -6.87 21.39 -25.98
N ALA A 141 -6.54 22.68 -26.04
CA ALA A 141 -5.43 23.22 -26.82
C ALA A 141 -4.04 23.00 -26.18
N ARG A 142 -3.97 22.49 -24.95
CA ARG A 142 -2.76 22.37 -24.11
C ARG A 142 -1.97 23.66 -23.96
N THR A 143 -2.65 24.80 -24.02
CA THR A 143 -2.01 26.14 -23.96
C THR A 143 -2.16 26.81 -22.61
N ASP A 144 -3.18 26.42 -21.83
CA ASP A 144 -3.47 26.98 -20.51
C ASP A 144 -4.19 25.94 -19.64
N VAL A 145 -4.33 26.22 -18.35
CA VAL A 145 -5.02 25.36 -17.38
C VAL A 145 -6.53 25.56 -17.54
N ASP A 146 -7.28 24.49 -17.78
CA ASP A 146 -8.74 24.56 -17.68
C ASP A 146 -9.17 24.37 -16.24
N SER A 147 -9.50 25.48 -15.58
CA SER A 147 -9.90 25.49 -14.18
C SER A 147 -11.27 24.85 -13.89
N ARG A 148 -11.97 24.39 -14.94
CA ARG A 148 -13.22 23.61 -14.88
C ARG A 148 -12.97 22.11 -14.93
N GLN A 149 -11.85 21.69 -15.55
CA GLN A 149 -11.38 20.30 -15.52
C GLN A 149 -10.57 20.11 -14.23
N ILE A 150 -11.27 19.69 -13.18
CA ILE A 150 -10.70 19.59 -11.85
C ILE A 150 -10.94 18.22 -11.25
N GLU A 151 -9.89 17.62 -10.70
CA GLU A 151 -10.03 16.44 -9.85
C GLU A 151 -9.80 16.87 -8.42
N MET A 152 -10.70 16.47 -7.53
CA MET A 152 -10.60 16.82 -6.13
C MET A 152 -10.86 15.63 -5.25
N PHE A 153 -10.23 15.63 -4.08
CA PHE A 153 -10.60 14.72 -3.03
C PHE A 153 -10.39 15.33 -1.65
N ALA A 154 -11.20 14.86 -0.72
CA ALA A 154 -11.11 15.26 0.68
C ALA A 154 -11.45 14.13 1.64
N TRP A 155 -10.94 14.25 2.86
CA TRP A 155 -11.18 13.28 3.92
C TRP A 155 -12.56 13.47 4.57
N ASP A 156 -13.40 12.45 4.50
CA ASP A 156 -14.66 12.36 5.24
C ASP A 156 -14.38 11.82 6.65
N ALA A 157 -14.47 12.70 7.64
CA ALA A 157 -14.18 12.34 9.04
C ALA A 157 -15.26 11.45 9.68
N THR A 158 -16.45 11.37 9.07
CA THR A 158 -17.57 10.57 9.57
C THR A 158 -17.42 9.12 9.11
N THR A 159 -17.21 8.92 7.81
CA THR A 159 -17.03 7.58 7.24
C THR A 159 -15.59 7.11 7.22
N LEU A 160 -14.64 7.97 7.64
CA LEU A 160 -13.21 7.68 7.71
C LEU A 160 -12.62 7.22 6.37
N GLN A 161 -13.01 7.86 5.28
CA GLN A 161 -12.53 7.56 3.93
C GLN A 161 -12.32 8.83 3.11
N TYR A 162 -11.58 8.72 2.02
CA TYR A 162 -11.48 9.79 1.04
C TYR A 162 -12.69 9.76 0.11
N ARG A 163 -13.19 10.95 -0.25
CA ARG A 163 -14.22 11.16 -1.26
C ARG A 163 -13.59 11.81 -2.47
N PHE A 164 -13.94 11.33 -3.66
CA PHE A 164 -13.41 11.78 -4.93
C PHE A 164 -14.49 12.52 -5.72
N TYR A 165 -14.05 13.54 -6.45
CA TYR A 165 -14.90 14.43 -7.23
C TYR A 165 -14.18 14.77 -8.53
N LYS A 166 -14.92 14.82 -9.63
CA LYS A 166 -14.42 15.30 -10.91
C LYS A 166 -15.33 16.38 -11.46
N GLY A 167 -14.75 17.54 -11.74
CA GLY A 167 -15.39 18.65 -12.41
C GLY A 167 -15.14 18.56 -13.92
N ASN A 168 -16.21 18.71 -14.70
CA ASN A 168 -16.15 18.75 -16.15
C ASN A 168 -16.78 20.06 -16.66
N PRO A 169 -16.24 20.68 -17.73
CA PRO A 169 -16.87 21.81 -18.39
C PRO A 169 -18.28 21.45 -18.89
N VAL A 170 -19.25 22.34 -18.69
CA VAL A 170 -20.59 22.19 -19.28
C VAL A 170 -20.57 22.67 -20.73
N GLU A 171 -21.10 21.86 -21.65
CA GLU A 171 -21.14 22.23 -23.07
C GLU A 171 -21.97 23.51 -23.29
N GLY A 172 -21.39 24.48 -24.00
CA GLY A 172 -22.05 25.76 -24.30
C GLY A 172 -22.00 26.81 -23.19
N ASP A 173 -21.40 26.50 -22.04
CA ASP A 173 -21.20 27.46 -20.94
C ASP A 173 -19.72 27.47 -20.52
N ASP A 174 -19.04 28.59 -20.75
CA ASP A 174 -17.61 28.74 -20.50
C ASP A 174 -17.26 28.89 -19.01
N ARG A 175 -18.27 28.97 -18.14
CA ARG A 175 -18.10 29.20 -16.70
C ARG A 175 -18.60 28.05 -15.84
N LYS A 176 -19.59 27.30 -16.31
CA LYS A 176 -20.18 26.22 -15.53
C LYS A 176 -19.33 24.96 -15.50
N VAL A 177 -19.38 24.31 -14.34
CA VAL A 177 -18.76 23.01 -14.06
C VAL A 177 -19.84 22.04 -13.61
N SER A 178 -19.95 20.89 -14.27
CA SER A 178 -20.71 19.74 -13.79
C SER A 178 -19.84 18.88 -12.89
N ILE A 179 -20.42 18.26 -11.85
CA ILE A 179 -19.68 17.42 -10.92
C ILE A 179 -20.10 15.96 -11.03
N GLU A 180 -19.10 15.10 -11.13
CA GLU A 180 -19.18 13.65 -10.98
C GLU A 180 -18.65 13.26 -9.59
N LEU A 181 -19.41 12.41 -8.89
CA LEU A 181 -19.06 11.89 -7.57
C LEU A 181 -18.45 10.51 -7.72
N ALA A 182 -17.37 10.25 -6.97
CA ALA A 182 -16.68 8.97 -6.98
C ALA A 182 -16.45 8.41 -8.40
N PRO A 183 -15.84 9.22 -9.32
CA PRO A 183 -15.57 8.80 -10.69
C PRO A 183 -14.82 7.47 -10.71
N SER A 184 -15.22 6.56 -11.60
CA SER A 184 -14.68 5.20 -11.64
C SER A 184 -13.18 5.19 -11.83
N GLU A 185 -12.62 6.08 -12.64
CA GLU A 185 -11.17 6.18 -12.88
C GLU A 185 -10.39 6.59 -11.63
N CYS A 186 -10.95 7.43 -10.75
CA CYS A 186 -10.32 7.73 -9.47
C CYS A 186 -10.49 6.55 -8.52
N ASN A 187 -11.67 5.92 -8.49
CA ASN A 187 -11.89 4.76 -7.65
C ASN A 187 -10.98 3.62 -8.03
N GLU A 188 -10.86 3.32 -9.33
CA GLU A 188 -9.91 2.37 -9.92
C GLU A 188 -8.56 2.67 -9.35
N CYS A 189 -7.98 3.84 -9.62
CA CYS A 189 -6.71 4.29 -9.02
C CYS A 189 -6.64 4.20 -7.49
N HIS A 190 -7.73 3.98 -6.74
CA HIS A 190 -7.76 3.96 -5.28
C HIS A 190 -8.35 2.68 -4.67
N LEU A 191 -8.64 1.66 -5.49
CA LEU A 191 -9.20 0.39 -5.04
C LEU A 191 -8.22 -0.35 -4.13
N GLN A 192 -8.80 -1.14 -3.22
CA GLN A 192 -8.05 -2.21 -2.56
C GLN A 192 -7.48 -3.14 -3.63
N PRO A 193 -6.31 -3.75 -3.39
CA PRO A 193 -5.81 -4.77 -4.28
C PRO A 193 -6.91 -5.83 -4.49
N SER A 194 -7.25 -6.11 -5.74
CA SER A 194 -8.39 -6.96 -6.12
C SER A 194 -8.31 -8.38 -5.55
N HIS A 195 -7.09 -8.84 -5.28
CA HIS A 195 -6.80 -10.14 -4.70
C HIS A 195 -7.10 -10.25 -3.20
N ILE A 196 -7.46 -9.15 -2.51
CA ILE A 196 -7.75 -9.16 -1.08
C ILE A 196 -9.28 -9.06 -0.90
N PRO A 197 -9.96 -10.13 -0.43
CA PRO A 197 -11.41 -10.15 -0.25
C PRO A 197 -11.94 -9.00 0.62
N GLY A 198 -13.16 -8.59 0.28
CA GLY A 198 -13.82 -7.38 0.73
C GLY A 198 -13.90 -7.23 2.23
N LEU A 199 -13.20 -6.22 2.73
CA LEU A 199 -13.52 -5.56 4.00
C LEU A 199 -13.26 -4.06 3.85
N ALA A 200 -14.31 -3.26 4.01
CA ALA A 200 -14.23 -1.81 3.84
C ALA A 200 -13.32 -1.22 4.93
N MET A 201 -12.15 -0.74 4.53
CA MET A 201 -11.19 -0.10 5.43
C MET A 201 -10.84 1.28 4.92
N PRO A 202 -10.56 2.22 5.85
CA PRO A 202 -9.86 3.44 5.50
C PRO A 202 -8.59 3.11 4.71
N MET A 203 -8.53 3.59 3.47
CA MET A 203 -7.38 3.45 2.58
C MET A 203 -6.85 4.85 2.27
N THR A 204 -5.55 4.94 1.98
CA THR A 204 -5.04 6.17 1.37
C THR A 204 -5.52 6.21 -0.07
N PRO A 205 -5.73 7.41 -0.65
CA PRO A 205 -5.68 7.51 -2.09
C PRO A 205 -4.32 6.95 -2.50
N ILE A 206 -4.26 6.21 -3.59
CA ILE A 206 -2.99 5.88 -4.25
C ILE A 206 -2.49 7.17 -4.88
N MET A 207 -1.97 8.02 -4.02
CA MET A 207 -0.75 8.71 -4.31
C MET A 207 0.34 8.09 -3.43
N ASN A 208 0.42 6.75 -3.41
CA ASN A 208 1.44 6.01 -2.63
C ASN A 208 2.88 6.34 -3.09
N GLU A 209 2.97 6.85 -4.31
CA GLU A 209 4.10 7.50 -4.97
C GLU A 209 4.61 8.76 -4.24
N LEU A 210 3.82 9.33 -3.35
CA LEU A 210 4.05 10.67 -2.82
C LEU A 210 4.74 10.75 -1.45
N SER A 211 5.26 9.64 -0.94
CA SER A 211 6.37 9.75 0.02
C SER A 211 7.62 10.34 -0.64
N ALA A 212 7.74 10.25 -1.96
CA ALA A 212 8.72 10.98 -2.75
C ALA A 212 8.08 11.35 -4.11
N PRO A 213 7.19 12.36 -4.14
CA PRO A 213 6.38 12.71 -5.31
C PRO A 213 7.16 12.76 -6.62
N TRP A 214 8.34 13.38 -6.56
CA TRP A 214 9.24 13.58 -7.67
C TRP A 214 10.03 12.34 -8.08
N GLN A 215 9.78 11.15 -7.51
CA GLN A 215 10.38 9.90 -8.01
C GLN A 215 9.38 9.09 -8.83
N HIS A 216 8.09 9.35 -8.69
CA HIS A 216 7.04 8.44 -9.16
C HIS A 216 5.89 9.11 -9.90
N TRP A 217 5.70 10.43 -9.79
CA TRP A 217 4.78 11.20 -10.66
C TRP A 217 5.10 11.04 -12.16
N PHE A 218 6.26 10.45 -12.45
CA PHE A 218 6.80 10.15 -13.77
C PHE A 218 6.39 8.78 -14.32
N ALA A 219 5.59 8.00 -13.59
CA ALA A 219 5.18 6.66 -13.99
C ALA A 219 4.31 6.62 -15.26
N GLU A 220 3.86 7.75 -15.80
CA GLU A 220 3.17 7.78 -17.08
C GLU A 220 3.70 8.94 -17.94
N PRO A 221 4.17 8.71 -19.18
CA PRO A 221 4.40 7.42 -19.86
C PRO A 221 5.78 6.79 -19.61
N GLN A 222 6.61 7.28 -18.67
CA GLN A 222 7.95 6.69 -18.49
C GLN A 222 7.92 5.37 -17.73
N GLY A 223 8.57 4.37 -18.34
CA GLY A 223 8.56 3.00 -17.85
C GLY A 223 9.34 2.80 -16.56
N PHE A 224 9.03 1.66 -15.93
CA PHE A 224 9.72 1.05 -14.80
C PHE A 224 11.26 1.00 -14.88
N ASP A 225 11.80 1.07 -16.10
CA ASP A 225 13.22 1.07 -16.42
C ASP A 225 13.67 2.48 -16.84
N HIS A 226 14.68 3.02 -16.15
CA HIS A 226 15.31 4.29 -16.51
C HIS A 226 16.78 4.07 -16.87
N VAL A 227 17.18 4.43 -18.10
CA VAL A 227 18.60 4.49 -18.48
C VAL A 227 19.17 5.78 -17.91
N VAL A 228 20.26 5.68 -17.13
CA VAL A 228 20.96 6.87 -16.63
C VAL A 228 21.63 7.57 -17.83
N PRO A 229 21.18 8.76 -18.26
CA PRO A 229 21.83 9.48 -19.34
C PRO A 229 23.22 9.92 -18.91
N ALA A 230 24.20 9.89 -19.81
CA ALA A 230 25.57 10.35 -19.52
C ALA A 230 25.63 11.78 -18.96
N ALA A 231 24.63 12.62 -19.28
CA ALA A 231 24.50 13.97 -18.73
C ALA A 231 24.34 13.98 -17.20
N ILE A 232 23.69 12.96 -16.60
CA ILE A 232 23.46 12.86 -15.15
C ILE A 232 24.79 12.70 -14.39
N GLU A 233 25.79 12.02 -14.95
CA GLU A 233 27.11 11.88 -14.31
C GLU A 233 27.74 13.25 -14.00
N SER A 234 27.49 14.23 -14.88
CA SER A 234 27.97 15.60 -14.76
C SER A 234 26.97 16.56 -14.11
N ALA A 235 25.74 16.12 -13.85
CA ALA A 235 24.68 16.96 -13.33
C ALA A 235 24.95 17.31 -11.84
N PRO A 236 24.70 18.56 -11.43
CA PRO A 236 24.74 18.92 -10.02
C PRO A 236 23.64 18.16 -9.28
N GLU A 237 23.96 17.59 -8.11
CA GLU A 237 22.96 16.92 -7.27
C GLU A 237 21.81 17.87 -6.95
N TYR A 238 20.57 17.39 -6.94
CA TYR A 238 19.44 18.22 -6.52
C TYR A 238 19.70 18.88 -5.16
N LYS A 239 20.36 18.17 -4.23
CA LYS A 239 20.76 18.73 -2.92
C LYS A 239 21.67 19.96 -3.05
N SER A 240 22.51 20.03 -4.08
CA SER A 240 23.39 21.15 -4.39
C SER A 240 22.67 22.30 -5.09
N LEU A 241 21.77 21.99 -6.03
CA LEU A 241 20.90 22.98 -6.69
C LEU A 241 19.93 23.61 -5.68
N ALA A 242 19.40 22.77 -4.81
CA ALA A 242 18.37 23.06 -3.84
C ALA A 242 18.95 23.14 -2.41
N GLY A 243 20.17 23.65 -2.27
CA GLY A 243 20.94 23.74 -1.01
C GLY A 243 20.15 24.22 0.21
N ILE A 244 20.70 24.02 1.42
CA ILE A 244 20.06 24.42 2.68
C ILE A 244 19.69 25.92 2.60
N GLY A 245 18.38 26.20 2.58
CA GLY A 245 17.85 27.56 2.44
C GLY A 245 17.17 27.86 1.09
N ASN A 246 17.37 27.05 0.05
CA ASN A 246 16.72 27.22 -1.25
C ASN A 246 15.19 27.06 -1.12
N PRO A 247 14.39 28.06 -1.55
CA PRO A 247 12.93 27.98 -1.55
C PRO A 247 12.34 26.76 -2.28
N LEU A 248 12.99 26.28 -3.35
CA LEU A 248 12.51 25.12 -4.13
C LEU A 248 12.52 23.83 -3.31
N ARG A 249 13.59 23.59 -2.55
CA ARG A 249 13.66 22.43 -1.63
C ARG A 249 12.60 22.51 -0.54
N LYS A 250 12.32 23.73 -0.06
CA LYS A 250 11.28 23.95 0.95
C LYS A 250 9.89 23.65 0.38
N SER A 251 9.64 24.01 -0.88
CA SER A 251 8.36 23.72 -1.55
C SER A 251 8.14 22.21 -1.71
N ALA A 252 9.10 21.50 -2.31
CA ALA A 252 9.00 20.05 -2.50
C ALA A 252 8.87 19.29 -1.17
N ALA A 253 9.71 19.62 -0.17
CA ALA A 253 9.64 19.01 1.15
C ALA A 253 8.33 19.33 1.88
N ARG A 254 7.73 20.52 1.64
CA ARG A 254 6.44 20.89 2.23
C ARG A 254 5.30 20.11 1.57
N LEU A 255 5.31 19.95 0.25
CA LEU A 255 4.33 19.12 -0.45
C LEU A 255 4.38 17.68 0.06
N GLU A 256 5.57 17.08 0.07
CA GLU A 256 5.80 15.73 0.61
C GLU A 256 5.31 15.60 2.05
N GLN A 257 5.67 16.56 2.92
CA GLN A 257 5.18 16.58 4.29
C GLN A 257 3.65 16.67 4.36
N THR A 258 3.02 17.49 3.53
CA THR A 258 1.56 17.65 3.50
C THR A 258 0.92 16.33 3.12
N ILE A 259 1.42 15.66 2.08
CA ILE A 259 0.92 14.37 1.61
C ILE A 259 1.14 13.26 2.64
N ARG A 260 2.32 13.17 3.24
CA ARG A 260 2.59 12.18 4.29
C ARG A 260 1.64 12.36 5.48
N SER A 261 1.42 13.61 5.92
CA SER A 261 0.46 13.91 7.00
C SER A 261 -0.97 13.57 6.59
N ALA A 262 -1.38 13.99 5.39
CA ALA A 262 -2.69 13.72 4.80
C ALA A 262 -2.96 12.23 4.74
N PHE A 263 -2.15 11.45 4.03
CA PHE A 263 -2.50 10.08 3.70
C PHE A 263 -2.07 9.12 4.79
N GLN A 264 -0.78 9.15 5.15
CA GLN A 264 -0.20 8.12 5.97
C GLN A 264 -0.71 8.25 7.41
N GLN A 265 -0.66 9.46 7.97
CA GLN A 265 -1.05 9.66 9.37
C GLN A 265 -2.56 9.62 9.57
N ARG A 266 -3.36 10.17 8.65
CA ARG A 266 -4.83 10.13 8.77
C ARG A 266 -5.35 8.71 8.70
N VAL A 267 -4.96 7.96 7.68
CA VAL A 267 -5.45 6.58 7.49
C VAL A 267 -5.01 5.70 8.64
N ALA A 268 -3.73 5.77 9.05
CA ALA A 268 -3.27 5.04 10.22
C ALA A 268 -4.08 5.43 11.48
N THR A 269 -4.30 6.73 11.71
CA THR A 269 -5.07 7.22 12.86
C THR A 269 -6.55 6.82 12.80
N ALA A 270 -7.16 6.80 11.62
CA ALA A 270 -8.54 6.39 11.40
C ALA A 270 -8.72 4.93 11.77
N ARG A 271 -7.86 4.05 11.25
CA ARG A 271 -7.79 2.63 11.67
C ARG A 271 -7.55 2.50 13.18
N LEU A 272 -6.69 3.34 13.74
CA LEU A 272 -6.43 3.38 15.17
C LEU A 272 -7.65 3.83 16.01
N ARG A 273 -8.61 4.57 15.44
CA ARG A 273 -9.87 4.90 16.10
C ARG A 273 -10.82 3.70 16.06
N LEU A 274 -10.94 3.04 14.91
CA LEU A 274 -11.81 1.87 14.68
C LEU A 274 -11.55 0.73 15.67
N ARG A 275 -10.31 0.54 16.16
CA ARG A 275 -10.03 -0.46 17.20
C ARG A 275 -10.84 -0.28 18.50
N ARG A 276 -11.35 0.94 18.76
CA ARG A 276 -12.08 1.28 19.99
C ARG A 276 -13.59 1.08 19.83
N ASN A 277 -14.05 0.82 18.61
CA ASN A 277 -15.44 0.49 18.35
C ASN A 277 -15.82 -0.79 19.11
N PRO A 278 -17.12 -0.99 19.40
CA PRO A 278 -17.63 -2.28 19.87
C PRO A 278 -17.12 -3.40 18.98
N ALA A 279 -16.78 -4.53 19.59
CA ALA A 279 -16.21 -5.67 18.88
C ALA A 279 -17.11 -6.11 17.70
N ASN A 280 -16.54 -6.01 16.51
CA ASN A 280 -17.06 -6.49 15.23
C ASN A 280 -15.94 -7.27 14.55
N ILE A 281 -16.18 -8.55 14.27
CA ILE A 281 -15.12 -9.46 13.88
C ILE A 281 -14.51 -9.11 12.52
N ASP A 282 -15.36 -8.74 11.56
CA ASP A 282 -14.97 -8.30 10.23
C ASP A 282 -14.08 -7.05 10.33
N GLU A 283 -14.50 -6.05 11.11
CA GLU A 283 -13.73 -4.82 11.34
C GLU A 283 -12.38 -5.11 12.02
N ALA A 284 -12.34 -6.03 12.99
CA ALA A 284 -11.10 -6.41 13.66
C ALA A 284 -10.15 -7.23 12.77
N MET A 285 -10.67 -8.14 11.95
CA MET A 285 -9.90 -8.83 10.91
C MET A 285 -9.32 -7.80 9.94
N SER A 286 -10.13 -6.86 9.46
CA SER A 286 -9.70 -5.76 8.59
C SER A 286 -8.57 -4.93 9.20
N LEU A 287 -8.61 -4.70 10.52
CA LEU A 287 -7.58 -3.99 11.26
C LEU A 287 -6.29 -4.80 11.40
N LEU A 288 -6.32 -6.13 11.36
CA LEU A 288 -5.12 -6.97 11.38
C LEU A 288 -4.53 -7.20 9.98
N ARG A 289 -5.35 -7.12 8.93
CA ARG A 289 -4.96 -7.31 7.53
C ARG A 289 -3.64 -6.64 7.11
N PRO A 290 -3.32 -5.38 7.51
CA PRO A 290 -2.07 -4.73 7.11
C PRO A 290 -0.82 -5.39 7.70
N LEU A 291 -0.96 -6.25 8.72
CA LEU A 291 0.15 -7.05 9.25
C LEU A 291 0.54 -8.19 8.30
N PHE A 292 -0.41 -8.66 7.50
CA PHE A 292 -0.31 -9.87 6.70
C PHE A 292 -0.23 -9.57 5.20
N CYS A 293 -1.12 -8.71 4.70
CA CYS A 293 -1.20 -8.33 3.30
C CYS A 293 -0.60 -6.94 3.05
N ASP A 294 0.04 -6.78 1.90
CA ASP A 294 0.52 -5.49 1.41
C ASP A 294 -0.59 -4.75 0.68
N GLU A 295 -1.47 -4.10 1.46
CA GLU A 295 -2.59 -3.31 0.92
C GLU A 295 -2.15 -2.11 0.09
N GLN A 296 -0.91 -1.65 0.30
CA GLN A 296 -0.35 -0.47 -0.34
C GLN A 296 1.13 -0.71 -0.64
N LEU A 297 1.54 -0.26 -1.81
CA LEU A 297 2.92 -0.32 -2.26
C LEU A 297 3.44 1.10 -2.47
N THR A 298 4.66 1.33 -2.04
CA THR A 298 5.48 2.47 -2.43
C THR A 298 6.56 1.96 -3.36
N TYR A 299 7.09 2.80 -4.24
CA TYR A 299 8.20 2.44 -5.10
C TYR A 299 9.44 3.16 -4.60
N VAL A 300 10.61 2.57 -4.81
CA VAL A 300 11.89 3.23 -4.55
C VAL A 300 12.81 3.02 -5.74
N THR A 301 13.50 4.08 -6.10
CA THR A 301 14.46 4.08 -7.20
C THR A 301 15.84 4.35 -6.62
N GLU A 302 16.84 3.72 -7.22
CA GLU A 302 18.22 3.97 -6.86
C GLU A 302 18.67 5.35 -7.34
N ASP A 303 19.46 6.04 -6.52
CA ASP A 303 20.09 7.29 -6.92
C ASP A 303 21.15 7.03 -7.98
N GLY A 304 20.90 7.48 -9.21
CA GLY A 304 21.76 7.21 -10.36
C GLY A 304 23.16 7.82 -10.33
N LYS A 305 23.52 8.57 -9.29
CA LYS A 305 24.88 9.09 -9.09
C LYS A 305 25.64 8.36 -7.98
N SER A 306 24.95 8.02 -6.89
CA SER A 306 25.57 7.46 -5.68
C SER A 306 25.34 5.97 -5.49
N GLY A 307 24.42 5.37 -6.24
CA GLY A 307 24.01 3.98 -6.05
C GLY A 307 23.22 3.73 -4.76
N LEU A 308 22.71 4.79 -4.13
CA LEU A 308 21.95 4.67 -2.89
C LEU A 308 20.50 4.26 -3.18
N LEU A 309 20.05 3.21 -2.51
CA LEU A 309 18.66 2.74 -2.55
C LEU A 309 18.07 2.73 -1.13
N ALA A 310 16.76 2.88 -0.98
CA ALA A 310 16.13 2.74 0.33
C ALA A 310 16.31 1.31 0.87
N ALA A 311 16.66 1.16 2.15
CA ALA A 311 16.81 -0.17 2.77
C ALA A 311 15.51 -1.00 2.74
N GLY A 312 14.35 -0.34 2.62
CA GLY A 312 13.04 -0.97 2.41
C GLY A 312 12.96 -1.92 1.21
N ALA A 313 13.88 -1.77 0.24
CA ALA A 313 14.04 -2.67 -0.89
C ALA A 313 14.37 -4.12 -0.47
N VAL A 314 15.16 -4.26 0.61
CA VAL A 314 15.72 -5.54 1.06
C VAL A 314 15.13 -5.99 2.40
N VAL A 315 14.70 -5.04 3.24
CA VAL A 315 14.20 -5.31 4.60
C VAL A 315 12.85 -4.64 4.81
N ASP A 316 11.87 -5.40 5.32
CA ASP A 316 10.52 -4.91 5.61
C ASP A 316 10.60 -3.75 6.63
N GLU A 317 10.02 -2.59 6.29
CA GLU A 317 10.06 -1.42 7.18
C GLU A 317 9.29 -1.64 8.49
N GLY A 318 8.27 -2.49 8.49
CA GLY A 318 7.55 -2.94 9.69
C GLY A 318 8.46 -3.77 10.59
N LEU A 319 9.12 -4.80 10.03
CA LEU A 319 10.12 -5.62 10.73
C LEU A 319 11.21 -4.73 11.35
N ALA A 320 11.73 -3.80 10.56
CA ALA A 320 12.64 -2.79 11.05
C ALA A 320 12.03 -2.07 12.26
N SER A 321 10.86 -1.46 12.11
CA SER A 321 10.19 -0.71 13.17
C SER A 321 9.97 -1.48 14.48
N VAL A 322 9.77 -2.79 14.40
CA VAL A 322 9.74 -3.69 15.57
C VAL A 322 11.10 -3.71 16.27
N TYR A 323 12.19 -3.96 15.54
CA TYR A 323 13.55 -3.89 16.09
C TYR A 323 13.87 -2.53 16.72
N PHE A 324 13.45 -1.43 16.10
CA PHE A 324 13.62 -0.09 16.68
C PHE A 324 12.94 0.02 18.05
N THR A 325 11.74 -0.54 18.18
CA THR A 325 10.97 -0.50 19.42
C THR A 325 11.64 -1.34 20.52
N ILE A 326 12.24 -2.48 20.14
CA ILE A 326 12.88 -3.42 21.07
C ILE A 326 14.28 -2.98 21.48
N LYS A 327 15.13 -2.60 20.51
CA LYS A 327 16.58 -2.36 20.69
C LYS A 327 16.96 -0.87 20.75
N GLY A 328 16.08 0.01 20.27
CA GLY A 328 16.35 1.45 20.17
C GLY A 328 17.38 1.80 19.07
N THR A 329 18.01 2.97 19.20
CA THR A 329 19.01 3.50 18.24
C THR A 329 20.42 2.95 18.44
N GLY A 330 20.64 2.06 19.42
CA GLY A 330 21.97 1.55 19.79
C GLY A 330 22.38 0.29 19.03
N TRP A 331 21.59 -0.15 18.06
CA TRP A 331 21.84 -1.36 17.32
C TRP A 331 22.99 -1.16 16.31
N PRO A 332 23.92 -2.14 16.17
CA PRO A 332 25.21 -1.89 15.51
C PRO A 332 25.15 -1.82 13.98
N TRP A 333 24.04 -2.17 13.35
CA TRP A 333 23.94 -2.16 11.90
C TRP A 333 23.93 -0.74 11.34
N GLU A 334 24.71 -0.48 10.30
CA GLU A 334 24.82 0.87 9.73
C GLU A 334 23.60 1.22 8.88
N TRP A 335 23.13 0.29 8.03
CA TRP A 335 21.94 0.50 7.20
C TRP A 335 20.67 0.71 8.01
N TRP A 336 20.64 0.16 9.22
CA TRP A 336 19.57 0.35 10.20
C TRP A 336 19.44 1.83 10.60
N ASN A 337 20.57 2.50 10.79
CA ASN A 337 20.62 3.88 11.23
C ASN A 337 20.40 4.85 10.06
N ASP A 338 20.98 4.55 8.89
CA ASP A 338 20.93 5.45 7.74
C ASP A 338 19.71 5.17 6.82
N LYS A 339 19.08 3.99 6.95
CA LYS A 339 17.95 3.49 6.13
C LYS A 339 18.24 3.38 4.64
N VAL A 340 19.48 3.05 4.29
CA VAL A 340 19.96 3.03 2.90
C VAL A 340 20.80 1.80 2.63
N LEU A 341 20.58 1.20 1.47
CA LEU A 341 21.42 0.21 0.80
C LEU A 341 22.42 0.94 -0.10
N ARG A 342 23.68 0.48 -0.10
CA ARG A 342 24.77 1.08 -0.90
C ARG A 342 25.16 0.12 -2.00
N LEU A 343 24.82 0.46 -3.23
CA LEU A 343 25.29 -0.26 -4.39
C LEU A 343 26.45 0.50 -5.02
N ALA A 344 27.23 -0.17 -5.86
CA ALA A 344 28.16 0.54 -6.73
C ALA A 344 27.36 1.56 -7.57
N PRO A 345 27.86 2.80 -7.72
CA PRO A 345 27.25 3.78 -8.61
C PRO A 345 27.03 3.17 -10.01
N PRO A 346 25.86 3.36 -10.62
CA PRO A 346 25.64 2.89 -11.99
C PRO A 346 26.58 3.63 -12.94
N GLY A 347 27.18 2.93 -13.89
CA GLY A 347 27.84 3.55 -15.04
C GLY A 347 26.82 3.83 -16.14
N ALA A 348 27.02 4.82 -17.00
CA ALA A 348 26.20 4.89 -18.22
C ALA A 348 26.60 3.76 -19.20
N PRO A 349 25.65 3.00 -19.81
CA PRO A 349 24.20 3.17 -19.82
C PRO A 349 23.44 2.13 -18.94
N ASP A 350 23.79 1.99 -17.67
CA ASP A 350 23.10 1.08 -16.76
C ASP A 350 21.62 1.51 -16.60
N ALA A 351 20.74 0.52 -16.66
CA ALA A 351 19.34 0.71 -16.33
C ALA A 351 19.15 0.64 -14.81
N ILE A 352 18.43 1.61 -14.26
CA ILE A 352 17.93 1.57 -12.90
C ILE A 352 16.46 1.23 -12.98
N ARG A 353 16.07 0.22 -12.20
CA ARG A 353 14.68 -0.22 -12.10
C ARG A 353 14.08 0.22 -10.78
N MET A 354 12.83 0.64 -10.83
CA MET A 354 12.07 0.86 -9.60
C MET A 354 11.91 -0.45 -8.82
N MET A 355 11.68 -0.35 -7.53
CA MET A 355 11.43 -1.52 -6.69
C MET A 355 10.19 -1.29 -5.83
N PRO A 356 9.17 -2.15 -5.95
CA PRO A 356 8.05 -2.13 -5.02
C PRO A 356 8.54 -2.42 -3.61
N ILE A 357 8.07 -1.62 -2.65
CA ILE A 357 8.27 -1.75 -1.21
C ILE A 357 6.93 -1.53 -0.50
N ARG A 358 6.86 -1.93 0.77
CA ARG A 358 5.64 -1.79 1.56
C ARG A 358 5.27 -0.32 1.76
N GLY A 359 3.97 -0.02 1.63
CA GLY A 359 3.43 1.32 1.78
C GLY A 359 3.61 1.87 3.20
N VAL A 360 3.84 3.17 3.29
CA VAL A 360 4.16 3.84 4.56
C VAL A 360 2.97 3.88 5.53
N ALA A 361 1.73 3.91 5.05
CA ALA A 361 0.55 3.95 5.93
C ALA A 361 0.35 2.63 6.71
N PRO A 362 0.39 1.43 6.10
CA PRO A 362 0.47 0.16 6.83
C PRO A 362 1.58 0.12 7.88
N VAL A 363 2.80 0.53 7.52
CA VAL A 363 3.96 0.56 8.44
C VAL A 363 3.71 1.53 9.61
N THR A 364 3.12 2.69 9.35
CA THR A 364 2.78 3.68 10.38
C THR A 364 1.70 3.15 11.32
N TYR A 365 0.69 2.47 10.76
CA TYR A 365 -0.37 1.85 11.54
C TYR A 365 0.17 0.73 12.44
N GLU A 366 1.06 -0.13 11.94
CA GLU A 366 1.73 -1.17 12.72
C GLU A 366 2.53 -0.60 13.91
N LYS A 367 3.28 0.49 13.70
CA LYS A 367 3.95 1.23 14.79
C LYS A 367 2.94 1.72 15.82
N GLN A 368 1.79 2.22 15.37
CA GLN A 368 0.74 2.70 16.25
C GLN A 368 0.11 1.57 17.06
N LEU A 369 -0.10 0.38 16.49
CA LEU A 369 -0.56 -0.81 17.24
C LEU A 369 0.38 -1.14 18.40
N MET A 370 1.69 -1.17 18.15
CA MET A 370 2.69 -1.42 19.18
C MET A 370 2.74 -0.30 20.24
N SER A 371 2.80 0.97 19.82
CA SER A 371 2.93 2.11 20.75
C SER A 371 1.73 2.25 21.69
N THR A 372 0.56 1.79 21.25
CA THR A 372 -0.68 1.81 22.02
C THR A 372 -0.98 0.50 22.72
N ARG A 373 -0.06 -0.48 22.62
CA ARG A 373 -0.17 -1.82 23.22
C ARG A 373 -1.40 -2.59 22.77
N ALA A 374 -1.89 -2.32 21.57
CA ALA A 374 -2.91 -3.15 20.93
C ALA A 374 -2.30 -4.50 20.52
N LEU A 375 -1.01 -4.51 20.17
CA LEU A 375 -0.17 -5.69 20.02
C LEU A 375 1.19 -5.41 20.66
N THR A 376 1.91 -6.45 21.08
CA THR A 376 3.30 -6.33 21.54
C THR A 376 4.28 -6.36 20.36
N PRO A 377 5.52 -5.85 20.50
CA PRO A 377 6.55 -6.01 19.48
C PRO A 377 6.81 -7.47 19.11
N GLU A 378 6.75 -8.40 20.07
CA GLU A 378 6.93 -9.83 19.84
C GLU A 378 5.80 -10.41 18.98
N GLN A 379 4.56 -9.98 19.19
CA GLN A 379 3.42 -10.40 18.38
C GLN A 379 3.55 -9.95 16.92
N VAL A 380 3.96 -8.70 16.70
CA VAL A 380 4.22 -8.20 15.34
C VAL A 380 5.45 -8.90 14.72
N MET A 381 6.50 -9.15 15.52
CA MET A 381 7.69 -9.89 15.08
C MET A 381 7.35 -11.29 14.59
N ARG A 382 6.42 -12.01 15.25
CA ARG A 382 5.99 -13.35 14.82
C ARG A 382 5.50 -13.36 13.38
N VAL A 383 4.71 -12.35 12.98
CA VAL A 383 4.23 -12.22 11.61
C VAL A 383 5.35 -11.82 10.66
N ARG A 384 6.20 -10.86 11.06
CA ARG A 384 7.28 -10.33 10.22
C ARG A 384 8.46 -11.28 10.04
N ALA A 385 8.58 -12.30 10.89
CA ALA A 385 9.56 -13.37 10.77
C ALA A 385 9.14 -14.44 9.74
N LEU A 386 7.88 -14.43 9.30
CA LEU A 386 7.39 -15.30 8.23
C LEU A 386 7.68 -14.66 6.88
N ASP A 387 8.32 -15.41 5.99
CA ASP A 387 8.72 -14.97 4.65
C ASP A 387 9.54 -13.67 4.67
N TRP A 388 10.44 -13.54 5.66
CA TRP A 388 11.14 -12.29 5.94
C TRP A 388 12.10 -11.87 4.83
N ALA A 389 12.50 -12.81 3.96
CA ALA A 389 13.35 -12.55 2.80
C ALA A 389 12.58 -11.88 1.64
N ASN A 390 11.25 -11.95 1.66
CA ASN A 390 10.31 -11.28 0.77
C ASN A 390 9.59 -10.15 1.53
N PRO A 391 10.26 -9.02 1.77
CA PRO A 391 9.80 -7.98 2.69
C PRO A 391 8.48 -7.29 2.29
N VAL A 392 8.04 -7.50 1.05
CA VAL A 392 6.79 -7.00 0.48
C VAL A 392 6.33 -8.04 -0.53
N LEU A 393 5.01 -8.11 -0.77
CA LEU A 393 4.35 -9.04 -1.68
C LEU A 393 4.54 -10.50 -1.26
N SER A 394 4.37 -10.76 0.04
CA SER A 394 4.42 -12.12 0.58
C SER A 394 3.06 -12.78 0.42
N ASP A 395 2.96 -13.66 -0.56
CA ASP A 395 1.75 -14.44 -0.82
C ASP A 395 1.39 -15.29 0.40
N PHE A 396 2.38 -15.98 0.98
CA PHE A 396 2.19 -16.76 2.20
C PHE A 396 1.55 -15.97 3.34
N ARG A 397 2.08 -14.77 3.66
CA ARG A 397 1.51 -13.96 4.75
C ARG A 397 0.09 -13.51 4.43
N CYS A 398 -0.19 -13.12 3.18
CA CYS A 398 -1.53 -12.67 2.82
C CYS A 398 -2.53 -13.84 2.78
N GLU A 399 -2.13 -15.01 2.30
CA GLU A 399 -2.93 -16.23 2.27
C GLU A 399 -3.23 -16.77 3.68
N LEU A 400 -2.30 -16.61 4.65
CA LEU A 400 -2.61 -16.89 6.06
C LEU A 400 -3.83 -16.07 6.52
N PHE A 401 -3.89 -14.80 6.12
CA PHE A 401 -5.01 -13.92 6.44
C PHE A 401 -6.29 -14.32 5.69
N THR A 402 -6.23 -14.59 4.38
CA THR A 402 -7.42 -14.92 3.59
C THR A 402 -8.02 -16.27 4.00
N HIS A 403 -7.20 -17.32 4.17
CA HIS A 403 -7.69 -18.61 4.69
C HIS A 403 -8.28 -18.47 6.09
N ALA A 404 -7.71 -17.60 6.93
CA ALA A 404 -8.27 -17.33 8.25
C ALA A 404 -9.59 -16.58 8.20
N LEU A 405 -9.79 -15.69 7.22
CA LEU A 405 -11.05 -14.96 7.03
C LEU A 405 -12.21 -15.94 6.78
N ASP A 406 -12.08 -16.87 5.84
CA ASP A 406 -13.11 -17.88 5.53
C ASP A 406 -13.46 -18.72 6.77
N ARG A 407 -12.43 -19.08 7.56
CA ARG A 407 -12.59 -19.82 8.81
C ARG A 407 -13.30 -19.01 9.88
N VAL A 408 -12.97 -17.73 10.02
CA VAL A 408 -13.61 -16.80 10.96
C VAL A 408 -15.08 -16.58 10.60
N GLU A 409 -15.40 -16.47 9.32
CA GLU A 409 -16.78 -16.35 8.85
C GLU A 409 -17.60 -17.60 9.16
N THR A 410 -16.98 -18.78 9.05
CA THR A 410 -17.63 -20.07 9.32
C THR A 410 -17.76 -20.38 10.82
N ASP A 411 -16.71 -20.11 11.60
CA ASP A 411 -16.64 -20.42 13.04
C ASP A 411 -15.96 -19.26 13.81
N PRO A 412 -16.70 -18.16 14.04
CA PRO A 412 -16.12 -16.97 14.64
C PRO A 412 -15.73 -17.21 16.11
N PRO A 413 -14.51 -16.82 16.55
CA PRO A 413 -14.14 -16.87 17.96
C PRO A 413 -15.15 -16.12 18.85
N PRO A 414 -15.38 -16.59 20.09
CA PRO A 414 -16.35 -15.99 20.98
C PRO A 414 -15.97 -14.55 21.34
N ILE A 415 -16.88 -13.61 21.08
CA ILE A 415 -16.69 -12.19 21.39
C ILE A 415 -17.14 -11.92 22.84
N PRO A 416 -16.25 -11.49 23.75
CA PRO A 416 -16.66 -11.14 25.10
C PRO A 416 -17.65 -9.97 25.11
N SER A 417 -18.65 -10.02 26.00
CA SER A 417 -19.61 -8.93 26.14
C SER A 417 -18.91 -7.61 26.49
N GLY A 418 -19.15 -6.57 25.69
CA GLY A 418 -18.52 -5.25 25.87
C GLY A 418 -17.07 -5.17 25.41
N ALA A 419 -16.56 -6.20 24.73
CA ALA A 419 -15.26 -6.15 24.06
C ALA A 419 -15.25 -5.06 22.98
N LYS A 420 -14.05 -4.56 22.71
CA LYS A 420 -13.73 -3.69 21.58
C LYS A 420 -12.96 -4.50 20.54
N ASN A 421 -12.85 -3.96 19.33
CA ASN A 421 -12.03 -4.57 18.27
C ASN A 421 -10.60 -4.89 18.73
N SER A 422 -9.97 -3.99 19.51
CA SER A 422 -8.62 -4.24 20.04
C SER A 422 -8.52 -5.44 21.00
N ASP A 423 -9.61 -5.82 21.67
CA ASP A 423 -9.61 -6.96 22.59
C ASP A 423 -9.61 -8.30 21.83
N MET A 424 -9.98 -8.27 20.54
CA MET A 424 -9.98 -9.44 19.65
C MET A 424 -8.66 -9.61 18.89
N PHE A 425 -7.77 -8.62 18.89
CA PHE A 425 -6.54 -8.67 18.08
C PHE A 425 -5.65 -9.86 18.41
N VAL A 426 -5.46 -10.19 19.70
CA VAL A 426 -4.62 -11.33 20.09
C VAL A 426 -5.26 -12.67 19.73
N PRO A 427 -6.53 -12.96 20.09
CA PRO A 427 -7.21 -14.18 19.65
C PRO A 427 -7.24 -14.35 18.12
N LEU A 428 -7.53 -13.28 17.37
CA LEU A 428 -7.56 -13.33 15.91
C LEU A 428 -6.15 -13.50 15.32
N LEU A 429 -5.13 -12.87 15.90
CA LEU A 429 -3.75 -13.08 15.47
C LEU A 429 -3.33 -14.55 15.63
N ASP A 430 -3.62 -15.17 16.78
CA ASP A 430 -3.32 -16.58 17.02
C ASP A 430 -4.13 -17.50 16.07
N PHE A 431 -5.38 -17.11 15.76
CA PHE A 431 -6.23 -17.82 14.80
C PHE A 431 -5.71 -17.73 13.36
N ILE A 432 -5.24 -16.55 12.94
CA ILE A 432 -4.61 -16.33 11.61
C ILE A 432 -3.30 -17.14 11.52
N LEU A 433 -2.51 -17.18 12.60
CA LEU A 433 -1.27 -17.95 12.67
C LEU A 433 -1.51 -19.46 12.90
N THR A 434 -2.72 -19.97 12.65
CA THR A 434 -3.03 -21.41 12.68
C THR A 434 -3.31 -21.89 11.26
N VAL A 435 -2.55 -22.86 10.78
CA VAL A 435 -2.77 -23.48 9.46
C VAL A 435 -3.51 -24.80 9.61
N ARG A 436 -4.38 -25.10 8.64
CA ARG A 436 -5.10 -26.38 8.57
C ARG A 436 -4.47 -27.28 7.53
N LYS A 437 -4.71 -28.59 7.69
CA LYS A 437 -4.35 -29.56 6.66
C LYS A 437 -5.08 -29.22 5.36
N GLY A 438 -4.34 -29.09 4.26
CA GLY A 438 -4.83 -28.63 2.96
C GLY A 438 -4.50 -27.16 2.66
N ASP A 439 -4.28 -26.32 3.67
CA ASP A 439 -3.80 -24.95 3.45
C ASP A 439 -2.42 -25.02 2.79
N PHE A 440 -2.15 -24.18 1.78
CA PHE A 440 -0.85 -24.11 1.09
C PHE A 440 -0.33 -25.42 0.49
N GLY A 441 -1.22 -26.38 0.19
CA GLY A 441 -0.81 -27.72 -0.25
C GLY A 441 -0.25 -28.61 0.88
N ILE A 442 -0.23 -28.13 2.13
CA ILE A 442 0.31 -28.87 3.27
C ILE A 442 -0.51 -30.16 3.48
N GLY A 443 0.18 -31.30 3.35
CA GLY A 443 -0.41 -32.63 3.33
C GLY A 443 0.29 -33.63 4.23
N GLY A 444 -0.26 -34.85 4.31
CA GLY A 444 0.31 -35.93 5.12
C GLY A 444 -0.69 -36.54 6.10
N VAL A 445 -0.63 -37.86 6.27
CA VAL A 445 -1.56 -38.60 7.14
C VAL A 445 -1.32 -38.35 8.63
N ASP A 446 -0.09 -37.97 8.99
CA ASP A 446 0.34 -37.80 10.39
C ASP A 446 0.29 -36.35 10.87
N LEU A 447 -0.08 -35.39 10.00
CA LEU A 447 -0.24 -34.00 10.42
C LEU A 447 -1.55 -33.80 11.19
N PRO A 448 -1.54 -33.01 12.28
CA PRO A 448 -2.76 -32.61 12.97
C PRO A 448 -3.67 -31.80 12.03
N SER A 449 -4.97 -31.76 12.32
CA SER A 449 -5.93 -30.97 11.54
C SER A 449 -5.67 -29.46 11.60
N GLU A 450 -5.04 -29.00 12.69
CA GLU A 450 -4.69 -27.61 12.95
C GLU A 450 -3.27 -27.54 13.52
N LEU A 451 -2.52 -26.54 13.07
CA LEU A 451 -1.13 -26.34 13.41
C LEU A 451 -0.85 -24.87 13.69
N ALA A 452 -0.50 -24.55 14.93
CA ALA A 452 -0.12 -23.19 15.29
C ALA A 452 1.30 -22.87 14.81
N ILE A 453 1.45 -21.88 13.93
CA ILE A 453 2.73 -21.27 13.53
C ILE A 453 3.16 -20.29 14.62
N SER A 454 3.50 -20.84 15.77
CA SER A 454 4.04 -20.07 16.89
C SER A 454 5.09 -20.88 17.64
N SER A 455 6.06 -20.17 18.22
CA SER A 455 7.17 -20.77 18.97
C SER A 455 6.78 -21.33 20.33
N GLY A 456 5.61 -20.96 20.89
CA GLY A 456 5.26 -21.16 22.29
C GLY A 456 6.09 -20.34 23.30
N ASP A 457 7.28 -19.87 22.91
CA ASP A 457 8.20 -19.04 23.69
C ASP A 457 8.17 -17.60 23.17
N ALA A 458 7.68 -16.66 23.97
CA ALA A 458 7.58 -15.25 23.58
C ALA A 458 8.93 -14.58 23.23
N SER A 459 10.06 -15.17 23.64
CA SER A 459 11.41 -14.68 23.30
C SER A 459 11.94 -15.18 21.95
N LYS A 460 11.23 -16.14 21.33
CA LYS A 460 11.59 -16.75 20.05
C LYS A 460 10.48 -16.59 19.03
N VAL A 461 10.84 -16.63 17.76
CA VAL A 461 9.92 -16.63 16.62
C VAL A 461 10.28 -17.76 15.67
N ILE A 462 9.28 -18.27 14.96
CA ILE A 462 9.53 -19.13 13.80
C ILE A 462 9.96 -18.17 12.68
N ALA A 463 11.19 -18.32 12.21
CA ALA A 463 11.71 -17.55 11.10
C ALA A 463 11.68 -18.43 9.85
N VAL A 464 11.01 -17.96 8.81
CA VAL A 464 10.94 -18.60 7.48
C VAL A 464 11.50 -17.60 6.50
N ALA A 465 12.63 -17.91 5.85
CA ALA A 465 13.24 -16.98 4.90
C ALA A 465 12.35 -16.83 3.66
N HIS A 466 12.10 -17.95 2.99
CA HIS A 466 11.24 -18.08 1.82
C HIS A 466 10.13 -19.07 2.15
N ALA A 467 8.88 -18.63 2.09
CA ALA A 467 7.73 -19.46 2.48
C ALA A 467 7.11 -20.18 1.27
N ASP A 468 7.91 -20.99 0.58
CA ASP A 468 7.43 -21.89 -0.47
C ASP A 468 6.76 -23.16 0.10
N GLU A 469 6.07 -23.92 -0.74
CA GLU A 469 5.33 -25.13 -0.34
C GLU A 469 6.23 -26.15 0.38
N ALA A 470 7.47 -26.34 -0.08
CA ALA A 470 8.40 -27.30 0.51
C ALA A 470 8.85 -26.85 1.92
N ALA A 471 9.13 -25.56 2.09
CA ALA A 471 9.47 -24.96 3.36
C ALA A 471 8.32 -25.05 4.37
N LEU A 472 7.09 -24.81 3.92
CA LEU A 472 5.89 -24.90 4.73
C LEU A 472 5.56 -26.34 5.13
N GLN A 473 5.69 -27.30 4.21
CA GLN A 473 5.53 -28.73 4.50
C GLN A 473 6.56 -29.19 5.55
N ALA A 474 7.84 -28.83 5.37
CA ALA A 474 8.89 -29.17 6.32
C ALA A 474 8.65 -28.53 7.71
N LEU A 475 8.14 -27.30 7.75
CA LEU A 475 7.73 -26.64 9.00
C LEU A 475 6.60 -27.41 9.68
N ALA A 476 5.58 -27.80 8.91
CA ALA A 476 4.44 -28.53 9.41
C ALA A 476 4.83 -29.87 10.03
N GLU A 477 5.65 -30.64 9.32
CA GLU A 477 6.20 -31.91 9.79
C GLU A 477 7.02 -31.73 11.08
N SER A 478 7.85 -30.69 11.15
CA SER A 478 8.69 -30.44 12.33
C SER A 478 7.88 -30.03 13.56
N ILE A 479 6.81 -29.24 13.40
CA ILE A 479 5.91 -28.91 14.50
C ILE A 479 5.14 -30.17 14.94
N ALA A 480 4.61 -30.96 13.99
CA ALA A 480 3.89 -32.20 14.30
C ALA A 480 4.77 -33.24 15.01
N ALA A 481 6.05 -33.34 14.63
CA ALA A 481 7.03 -34.22 15.26
C ALA A 481 7.58 -33.68 16.59
N GLY A 482 7.32 -32.41 16.93
CA GLY A 482 7.89 -31.75 18.11
C GLY A 482 9.38 -31.45 18.00
N THR A 483 9.93 -31.38 16.77
CA THR A 483 11.36 -31.18 16.48
C THR A 483 11.72 -29.74 16.12
N LEU A 484 10.77 -28.80 16.22
CA LEU A 484 10.99 -27.39 15.90
C LEU A 484 12.17 -26.77 16.68
N ALA A 485 12.42 -27.23 17.91
CA ALA A 485 13.52 -26.75 18.73
C ALA A 485 14.92 -27.11 18.18
N ASP A 486 14.99 -28.15 17.34
CA ASP A 486 16.22 -28.62 16.70
C ASP A 486 16.48 -27.94 15.35
N ALA A 487 15.48 -27.23 14.81
CA ALA A 487 15.61 -26.47 13.57
C ALA A 487 16.51 -25.25 13.80
N SER A 488 17.68 -25.25 13.17
CA SER A 488 18.64 -24.15 13.19
C SER A 488 18.68 -23.44 11.84
N CYS A 489 18.67 -22.11 11.84
CA CYS A 489 19.04 -21.36 10.64
C CYS A 489 20.56 -21.24 10.58
N ASP A 490 21.17 -21.78 9.54
CA ASP A 490 22.39 -21.22 8.98
C ASP A 490 22.05 -20.04 8.06
N ALA A 491 23.07 -19.34 7.57
CA ALA A 491 22.84 -18.20 6.67
C ALA A 491 22.27 -18.63 5.29
N GLU A 492 22.26 -19.93 4.98
CA GLU A 492 22.05 -20.45 3.61
C GLU A 492 21.16 -21.72 3.47
N GLY A 493 20.68 -22.41 4.51
CA GLY A 493 20.35 -23.85 4.34
C GLY A 493 19.21 -24.49 5.16
N GLY A 494 18.44 -23.74 5.94
CA GLY A 494 17.20 -24.24 6.55
C GLY A 494 15.96 -23.51 6.02
N PRO A 495 14.89 -24.21 5.57
CA PRO A 495 13.66 -23.54 5.13
C PRO A 495 13.00 -22.71 6.25
N PHE A 496 13.20 -23.11 7.50
CA PHE A 496 12.73 -22.41 8.69
C PHE A 496 13.62 -22.71 9.89
N CYS A 497 13.51 -21.90 10.95
CA CYS A 497 14.08 -22.22 12.25
C CYS A 497 13.39 -21.50 13.41
N LEU A 498 13.76 -21.88 14.64
CA LEU A 498 13.36 -21.18 15.84
C LEU A 498 14.43 -20.15 16.24
N ALA A 499 14.19 -18.87 15.93
CA ALA A 499 15.16 -17.79 16.12
C ALA A 499 14.83 -16.94 17.35
N THR A 500 15.87 -16.52 18.08
CA THR A 500 15.74 -15.37 18.99
C THR A 500 15.68 -14.08 18.16
N GLN A 501 15.28 -12.96 18.77
CA GLN A 501 15.35 -11.64 18.13
C GLN A 501 16.76 -11.30 17.63
N ASP A 502 17.81 -11.68 18.37
CA ASP A 502 19.21 -11.40 17.98
C ASP A 502 19.64 -12.30 16.80
N SER A 503 19.22 -13.57 16.81
CA SER A 503 19.50 -14.53 15.73
C SER A 503 18.80 -14.14 14.43
N LEU A 504 17.50 -13.81 14.48
CA LEU A 504 16.76 -13.30 13.32
C LEU A 504 17.42 -12.03 12.79
N GLY A 505 17.89 -11.19 13.70
CA GLY A 505 18.58 -9.98 13.33
C GLY A 505 19.87 -10.25 12.55
N ALA A 506 20.69 -11.17 13.05
CA ALA A 506 21.92 -11.57 12.37
C ALA A 506 21.65 -12.10 10.96
N MET A 507 20.57 -12.85 10.74
CA MET A 507 20.17 -13.32 9.40
C MET A 507 19.83 -12.16 8.46
N ILE A 508 19.06 -11.18 8.95
CA ILE A 508 18.70 -9.99 8.17
C ILE A 508 19.95 -9.19 7.80
N GLU A 509 20.88 -8.97 8.75
CA GLU A 509 22.16 -8.30 8.50
C GLU A 509 22.97 -9.03 7.44
N THR A 510 23.11 -10.35 7.58
CA THR A 510 23.86 -11.17 6.61
C THR A 510 23.26 -11.07 5.22
N ARG A 511 21.94 -11.20 5.07
CA ARG A 511 21.25 -11.02 3.78
C ARG A 511 21.46 -9.60 3.23
N PHE A 512 21.30 -8.58 4.07
CA PHE A 512 21.49 -7.20 3.66
C PHE A 512 22.91 -6.96 3.13
N LYS A 513 23.92 -7.44 3.84
CA LYS A 513 25.33 -7.34 3.44
C LYS A 513 25.65 -8.15 2.20
N ALA A 514 25.01 -9.30 2.01
CA ALA A 514 25.13 -10.07 0.77
C ALA A 514 24.59 -9.27 -0.42
N VAL A 515 23.43 -8.62 -0.28
CA VAL A 515 22.88 -7.75 -1.33
C VAL A 515 23.74 -6.51 -1.58
N GLU A 516 24.28 -5.89 -0.52
CA GLU A 516 25.20 -4.73 -0.63
C GLU A 516 26.51 -5.10 -1.34
N ALA A 517 27.02 -6.33 -1.11
CA ALA A 517 28.22 -6.86 -1.75
C ALA A 517 27.96 -7.45 -3.15
N GLY A 518 26.71 -7.80 -3.45
CA GLY A 518 26.29 -8.40 -4.71
C GLY A 518 26.28 -7.42 -5.88
N SER A 519 26.04 -7.94 -7.09
CA SER A 519 25.85 -7.10 -8.26
C SER A 519 24.43 -6.54 -8.30
N ARG A 520 24.25 -5.45 -9.05
CA ARG A 520 22.92 -4.90 -9.37
C ARG A 520 22.02 -5.94 -10.06
N ASP A 521 22.61 -6.92 -10.75
CA ASP A 521 21.89 -8.00 -11.42
C ASP A 521 21.13 -8.90 -10.46
N ALA A 522 21.71 -9.20 -9.29
CA ALA A 522 21.04 -9.98 -8.25
C ALA A 522 19.75 -9.28 -7.77
N LEU A 523 19.79 -7.95 -7.64
CA LEU A 523 18.60 -7.16 -7.32
C LEU A 523 17.62 -7.07 -8.49
N ASN A 524 18.09 -7.09 -9.74
CA ASN A 524 17.22 -6.97 -10.90
C ASN A 524 16.25 -8.14 -11.00
N ALA A 525 16.66 -9.37 -10.69
CA ALA A 525 15.75 -10.52 -10.64
C ALA A 525 14.60 -10.28 -9.64
N VAL A 526 14.93 -9.83 -8.43
CA VAL A 526 13.93 -9.51 -7.38
C VAL A 526 13.02 -8.35 -7.80
N ARG A 527 13.57 -7.32 -8.48
CA ARG A 527 12.79 -6.18 -8.99
C ARG A 527 11.77 -6.63 -10.02
N VAL A 528 12.16 -7.46 -10.99
CA VAL A 528 11.25 -7.97 -12.04
C VAL A 528 10.19 -8.87 -11.42
N ALA A 529 10.57 -9.82 -10.56
CA ALA A 529 9.62 -10.71 -9.90
C ALA A 529 8.53 -9.92 -9.13
N LYS A 530 8.95 -8.94 -8.33
CA LYS A 530 8.00 -8.06 -7.62
C LYS A 530 7.14 -7.25 -8.58
N ALA A 531 7.72 -6.69 -9.63
CA ALA A 531 6.98 -5.91 -10.61
C ALA A 531 5.93 -6.76 -11.34
N CYS A 532 6.22 -8.02 -11.64
CA CYS A 532 5.26 -8.94 -12.24
C CYS A 532 4.11 -9.30 -11.29
N ILE A 533 4.39 -9.47 -9.99
CA ILE A 533 3.33 -9.63 -8.99
C ILE A 533 2.47 -8.37 -8.91
N VAL A 534 3.09 -7.18 -8.96
CA VAL A 534 2.37 -5.90 -9.02
C VAL A 534 1.49 -5.83 -10.27
N GLU A 535 2.03 -6.20 -11.43
CA GLU A 535 1.33 -6.27 -12.71
C GLU A 535 0.06 -7.11 -12.60
N GLN A 536 0.15 -8.28 -11.98
CA GLN A 536 -0.98 -9.20 -11.87
C GLN A 536 -1.99 -8.81 -10.79
N LYS A 537 -1.52 -8.37 -9.62
CA LYS A 537 -2.34 -8.31 -8.40
C LYS A 537 -2.80 -6.90 -8.02
N TYR A 538 -2.25 -5.86 -8.64
CA TYR A 538 -2.54 -4.47 -8.31
C TYR A 538 -3.07 -3.75 -9.54
N PRO A 539 -4.40 -3.59 -9.68
CA PRO A 539 -4.98 -2.89 -10.84
C PRO A 539 -4.45 -1.45 -10.99
N ASN A 540 -3.95 -0.88 -9.89
CA ASN A 540 -3.56 0.54 -9.78
C ASN A 540 -2.04 0.72 -9.67
N LYS A 541 -1.32 -0.23 -10.23
CA LYS A 541 0.11 -0.14 -10.43
C LYS A 541 0.47 1.07 -11.31
N PRO A 542 1.67 1.65 -11.15
CA PRO A 542 2.24 2.55 -12.15
C PRO A 542 2.35 1.83 -13.50
N HIS A 543 2.50 2.56 -14.61
CA HIS A 543 2.82 1.93 -15.88
C HIS A 543 4.17 1.19 -15.76
N LEU A 544 4.07 -0.11 -15.60
CA LEU A 544 5.17 -1.02 -15.77
C LEU A 544 5.27 -1.20 -17.29
N GLY A 545 6.42 -0.90 -17.89
CA GLY A 545 6.59 -1.07 -19.33
C GLY A 545 6.38 -2.54 -19.75
N ALA A 546 6.78 -2.90 -20.97
CA ALA A 546 6.76 -4.31 -21.40
C ALA A 546 7.74 -5.16 -20.56
N LEU A 547 7.31 -5.56 -19.36
CA LEU A 547 7.99 -6.50 -18.48
C LEU A 547 7.74 -7.89 -19.03
N ASP A 548 8.81 -8.65 -19.26
CA ASP A 548 8.70 -10.07 -19.53
C ASP A 548 8.40 -10.81 -18.22
N CYS A 549 7.12 -10.92 -17.92
CA CYS A 549 6.64 -11.71 -16.79
C CYS A 549 6.45 -13.19 -17.14
N GLY A 550 6.67 -13.60 -18.38
CA GLY A 550 6.55 -15.00 -18.81
C GLY A 550 7.76 -15.85 -18.42
N ALA A 551 8.93 -15.23 -18.25
CA ALA A 551 10.17 -15.92 -17.89
C ALA A 551 10.43 -16.02 -16.38
N VAL A 552 9.70 -15.25 -15.56
CA VAL A 552 9.89 -15.25 -14.12
C VAL A 552 8.91 -16.23 -13.50
N ASP A 553 9.37 -17.45 -13.23
CA ASP A 553 8.69 -18.29 -12.26
C ASP A 553 8.78 -17.57 -10.89
N PRO A 554 7.66 -17.07 -10.33
CA PRO A 554 7.69 -16.33 -9.07
C PRO A 554 8.20 -17.20 -7.91
N THR A 555 8.29 -18.52 -8.09
CA THR A 555 8.75 -19.47 -7.09
C THR A 555 10.22 -19.88 -7.26
N GLY A 556 10.88 -19.54 -8.38
CA GLY A 556 12.18 -20.09 -8.78
C GLY A 556 13.38 -19.21 -8.44
N GLY A 557 13.80 -19.20 -7.17
CA GLY A 557 14.99 -18.50 -6.68
C GLY A 557 16.29 -19.32 -6.67
N GLU A 558 16.45 -20.36 -7.49
CA GLU A 558 17.71 -21.11 -7.54
C GLU A 558 18.69 -20.45 -8.53
N GLU A 559 19.76 -19.87 -7.98
CA GLU A 559 20.91 -19.41 -8.75
C GLU A 559 21.47 -20.55 -9.61
N SER A 560 21.25 -20.46 -10.92
CA SER A 560 21.94 -21.28 -11.92
C SER A 560 23.44 -20.95 -11.89
N THR A 561 24.18 -21.57 -10.97
CA THR A 561 25.65 -21.55 -10.96
C THR A 561 26.16 -22.31 -12.18
N GLY A 562 26.87 -21.61 -13.06
CA GLY A 562 27.34 -22.13 -14.34
C GLY A 562 28.18 -23.40 -14.21
N GLY A 563 27.66 -24.50 -14.80
CA GLY A 563 28.39 -25.73 -15.04
C GLY A 563 29.04 -25.71 -16.42
N GLU A 564 30.36 -25.85 -16.46
CA GLU A 564 31.20 -25.93 -17.64
C GLU A 564 30.85 -27.15 -18.54
N GLU A 565 30.91 -26.91 -19.85
CA GLU A 565 31.16 -27.84 -20.95
C GLU A 565 30.74 -29.32 -20.78
N SER A 566 29.55 -29.66 -21.29
CA SER A 566 29.28 -31.03 -21.76
C SER A 566 28.94 -31.01 -23.25
N THR A 567 29.84 -31.61 -24.04
CA THR A 567 29.75 -31.77 -25.48
C THR A 567 29.16 -33.14 -25.83
N GLY A 568 28.10 -33.13 -26.65
CA GLY A 568 27.44 -34.31 -27.24
C GLY A 568 25.95 -34.28 -26.91
N GLY A 569 25.02 -33.95 -27.81
CA GLY A 569 24.96 -34.25 -29.23
C GLY A 569 23.85 -35.27 -29.42
N GLU A 570 22.67 -34.83 -29.88
CA GLU A 570 21.79 -35.54 -30.82
C GLU A 570 20.57 -34.67 -31.16
N GLU A 571 20.22 -34.71 -32.44
CA GLU A 571 19.22 -33.89 -33.12
C GLU A 571 17.81 -34.07 -32.53
N SER A 572 17.19 -32.99 -32.06
CA SER A 572 15.74 -32.93 -31.86
C SER A 572 15.16 -31.82 -32.74
N THR A 573 14.41 -32.26 -33.73
CA THR A 573 13.71 -31.46 -34.74
C THR A 573 12.68 -30.54 -34.09
N GLY A 574 12.66 -29.28 -34.56
CA GLY A 574 11.89 -28.17 -34.00
C GLY A 574 10.38 -28.39 -33.87
N GLY A 575 9.85 -27.92 -32.75
CA GLY A 575 8.44 -27.60 -32.58
C GLY A 575 8.24 -26.12 -32.85
N GLU A 576 7.50 -25.81 -33.91
CA GLU A 576 6.86 -24.51 -34.11
C GLU A 576 6.08 -24.13 -32.85
N THR A 577 6.37 -22.95 -32.29
CA THR A 577 5.51 -22.26 -31.33
C THR A 577 4.21 -21.92 -32.04
N GLY A 578 3.26 -22.86 -32.00
CA GLY A 578 1.90 -22.64 -32.45
C GLY A 578 1.31 -21.47 -31.68
N SER A 579 0.74 -20.52 -32.41
CA SER A 579 -0.17 -19.52 -31.87
C SER A 579 -1.14 -20.18 -30.89
N ASP A 580 -1.34 -19.55 -29.74
CA ASP A 580 -2.36 -19.88 -28.76
C ASP A 580 -3.72 -20.09 -29.46
N GLU A 581 -4.01 -21.34 -29.84
CA GLU A 581 -5.31 -21.70 -30.39
C GLU A 581 -6.27 -21.66 -29.21
N VAL A 582 -6.95 -20.54 -29.06
CA VAL A 582 -8.03 -20.30 -28.08
C VAL A 582 -9.21 -21.27 -28.28
N GLY A 583 -9.12 -22.14 -29.31
CA GLY A 583 -10.06 -23.21 -29.60
C GLY A 583 -11.47 -22.69 -29.79
N ASP A 584 -12.43 -23.45 -29.29
CA ASP A 584 -13.84 -23.06 -29.27
C ASP A 584 -14.24 -22.33 -27.98
N CYS A 585 -13.30 -22.05 -27.08
CA CYS A 585 -13.56 -21.38 -25.81
C CYS A 585 -14.08 -19.95 -25.97
N CYS A 586 -13.76 -19.28 -27.09
CA CYS A 586 -14.32 -17.97 -27.45
C CYS A 586 -15.70 -18.04 -28.14
N THR A 587 -16.35 -19.20 -28.18
CA THR A 587 -17.64 -19.36 -28.86
C THR A 587 -18.63 -20.12 -27.99
N VAL A 588 -19.90 -19.74 -28.08
CA VAL A 588 -20.98 -20.41 -27.34
C VAL A 588 -21.15 -21.85 -27.82
N ARG A 589 -21.12 -22.82 -26.89
CA ARG A 589 -21.34 -24.26 -27.19
C ARG A 589 -22.75 -24.75 -26.86
N GLY A 590 -23.66 -23.83 -26.55
CA GLY A 590 -25.07 -24.14 -26.31
C GLY A 590 -25.27 -24.86 -24.98
N SER A 591 -25.62 -26.15 -25.00
CA SER A 591 -25.85 -26.95 -23.79
C SER A 591 -24.68 -27.85 -23.40
N GLU A 592 -23.57 -27.78 -24.13
CA GLU A 592 -22.33 -28.46 -23.75
C GLU A 592 -21.64 -27.69 -22.63
N THR A 593 -20.97 -28.38 -21.72
CA THR A 593 -20.19 -27.82 -20.62
C THR A 593 -18.71 -27.78 -20.98
N GLY A 594 -17.97 -26.78 -20.48
CA GLY A 594 -16.54 -26.67 -20.74
C GLY A 594 -16.19 -26.24 -22.17
N CYS A 595 -14.90 -26.22 -22.50
CA CYS A 595 -14.40 -25.91 -23.84
C CYS A 595 -13.17 -26.77 -24.20
N ASP A 596 -12.77 -26.81 -25.47
CA ASP A 596 -11.75 -27.76 -25.94
C ASP A 596 -10.31 -27.39 -25.52
N VAL A 597 -10.11 -26.25 -24.86
CA VAL A 597 -8.80 -25.79 -24.35
C VAL A 597 -8.78 -25.92 -22.82
N PRO A 598 -8.17 -27.00 -22.26
CA PRO A 598 -8.28 -27.31 -20.84
C PRO A 598 -7.77 -26.21 -19.90
N VAL A 599 -6.78 -25.41 -20.33
CA VAL A 599 -6.26 -24.29 -19.52
C VAL A 599 -7.27 -23.15 -19.41
N ILE A 600 -8.01 -22.85 -20.49
CA ILE A 600 -9.05 -21.82 -20.50
C ILE A 600 -10.27 -22.31 -19.73
N GLU A 601 -10.70 -23.55 -19.97
CA GLU A 601 -11.78 -24.17 -19.21
C GLU A 601 -11.47 -24.13 -17.71
N THR A 602 -10.31 -24.64 -17.28
CA THR A 602 -9.94 -24.67 -15.85
C THR A 602 -9.93 -23.27 -15.23
N CYS A 603 -9.46 -22.27 -15.96
CA CYS A 603 -9.44 -20.89 -15.49
C CYS A 603 -10.86 -20.32 -15.29
N VAL A 604 -11.76 -20.50 -16.25
CA VAL A 604 -13.15 -20.04 -16.13
C VAL A 604 -13.91 -20.85 -15.08
N CYS A 605 -13.75 -22.18 -15.02
CA CYS A 605 -14.39 -23.03 -14.01
C CYS A 605 -14.04 -22.63 -12.58
N ALA A 606 -12.81 -22.15 -12.36
CA ALA A 606 -12.34 -21.72 -11.04
C ALA A 606 -13.06 -20.45 -10.57
N MET A 607 -13.56 -19.63 -11.50
CA MET A 607 -14.29 -18.40 -11.23
C MET A 607 -15.81 -18.61 -11.26
N ASP A 608 -16.32 -19.36 -12.23
CA ASP A 608 -17.73 -19.75 -12.35
C ASP A 608 -17.87 -21.26 -12.66
N GLU A 609 -18.26 -22.04 -11.65
CA GLU A 609 -18.51 -23.49 -11.76
C GLU A 609 -19.66 -23.82 -12.72
N LEU A 610 -20.58 -22.88 -13.00
CA LEU A 610 -21.72 -23.11 -13.91
C LEU A 610 -21.27 -23.34 -15.35
N CYS A 611 -20.16 -22.73 -15.78
CA CYS A 611 -19.60 -22.93 -17.12
C CYS A 611 -19.14 -24.36 -17.38
N CYS A 612 -18.85 -25.10 -16.31
CA CYS A 612 -18.30 -26.45 -16.39
C CYS A 612 -19.27 -27.52 -15.90
N SER A 613 -20.33 -27.13 -15.20
CA SER A 613 -21.37 -28.04 -14.68
C SER A 613 -22.72 -27.93 -15.40
N SER A 614 -23.00 -26.78 -16.06
CA SER A 614 -24.31 -26.50 -16.67
C SER A 614 -24.26 -26.26 -18.17
N SER A 615 -23.54 -25.22 -18.63
CA SER A 615 -23.39 -24.91 -20.05
C SER A 615 -22.33 -23.85 -20.29
N TRP A 616 -21.57 -23.99 -21.39
CA TRP A 616 -20.68 -22.98 -21.93
C TRP A 616 -21.46 -22.03 -22.85
N ASP A 617 -22.16 -21.08 -22.23
CA ASP A 617 -23.01 -20.09 -22.92
C ASP A 617 -22.29 -18.74 -23.15
N GLN A 618 -23.03 -17.69 -23.52
CA GLN A 618 -22.43 -16.38 -23.82
C GLN A 618 -21.79 -15.75 -22.57
N ILE A 619 -22.31 -16.03 -21.37
CA ILE A 619 -21.74 -15.52 -20.12
C ILE A 619 -20.34 -16.13 -19.93
N CYS A 620 -20.21 -17.44 -20.12
CA CYS A 620 -18.91 -18.13 -20.04
C CYS A 620 -17.89 -17.59 -21.04
N VAL A 621 -18.31 -17.24 -22.27
CA VAL A 621 -17.43 -16.63 -23.27
C VAL A 621 -16.99 -15.22 -22.86
N ASP A 622 -17.92 -14.40 -22.35
CA ASP A 622 -17.59 -13.04 -21.86
C ASP A 622 -16.62 -13.11 -20.66
N GLU A 623 -16.77 -14.13 -19.83
CA GLU A 623 -15.91 -14.42 -18.68
C GLU A 623 -14.50 -14.87 -19.06
N VAL A 624 -14.30 -15.56 -20.19
CA VAL A 624 -12.95 -15.87 -20.70
C VAL A 624 -12.10 -14.60 -20.86
N VAL A 625 -12.72 -13.52 -21.36
CA VAL A 625 -12.06 -12.20 -21.51
C VAL A 625 -12.00 -11.49 -20.17
N SER A 626 -13.12 -11.42 -19.45
CA SER A 626 -13.22 -10.66 -18.20
C SER A 626 -12.29 -11.18 -17.09
N PHE A 627 -12.07 -12.49 -17.03
CA PHE A 627 -11.14 -13.10 -16.07
C PHE A 627 -9.71 -13.21 -16.60
N GLY A 628 -9.46 -12.78 -17.85
CA GLY A 628 -8.13 -12.84 -18.47
C GLY A 628 -7.66 -14.27 -18.78
N CYS A 629 -8.58 -15.24 -18.86
CA CYS A 629 -8.28 -16.64 -19.18
C CYS A 629 -7.80 -16.80 -20.62
N ALA A 630 -8.30 -15.96 -21.54
CA ALA A 630 -7.73 -15.75 -22.86
C ALA A 630 -8.09 -14.34 -23.38
N PRO A 631 -7.20 -13.34 -23.24
CA PRO A 631 -7.49 -11.93 -23.60
C PRO A 631 -7.74 -11.68 -25.09
N SER A 632 -7.55 -12.68 -25.94
CA SER A 632 -7.72 -12.62 -27.40
C SER A 632 -9.03 -13.23 -27.90
N CYS A 633 -9.89 -13.70 -26.99
CA CYS A 633 -11.34 -13.73 -27.25
C CYS A 633 -11.85 -12.26 -27.33
#